data_AF-A0A7T8QVP8-F1
#
_entry.id   AF-A0A7T8QVP8-F1
#
_cell.length_a   1.000
_cell.length_b   1.000
_cell.length_c   1.000
_cell.angle_alpha   90.00
_cell.angle_beta   90.00
_cell.angle_gamma   90.00
#
_symmetry.space_group_name_H-M   'P 1'
#
loop_
_entity.id
_entity.type
_entity.pdbx_description
1 polymer ?
#
loop_
_entity_poly.entity_id
_entity_poly.type
_entity_poly.pdbx_seq_one_letter_code
_entity_poly.pdbx_strand_id
1 'polypeptide(L)'
;MPQNEHMELFRKRHGRRLDYEERKRKKEAREPKKRAATARKLRGLKSKLYNKERFKEKVQIKRPSRLTSERRPPIRAWRPSSRGPYPLISLTETRSP
;
A
#
# COMPACT_ATOMS: atom_id res chain seq x y z
N MET A 1 15.57 29.44 14.02
CA MET A 1 14.89 28.29 13.36
C MET A 1 13.99 28.84 12.27
N PRO A 2 13.93 28.24 11.08
CA PRO A 2 12.98 28.69 10.05
C PRO A 2 11.54 28.47 10.54
N GLN A 3 10.76 29.54 10.59
CA GLN A 3 9.35 29.53 11.02
C GLN A 3 8.45 29.05 9.85
N ASN A 4 7.42 28.26 10.17
CA ASN A 4 6.33 27.81 9.28
C ASN A 4 6.74 26.96 8.05
N GLU A 5 5.74 26.64 7.22
CA GLU A 5 5.78 25.92 5.94
C GLU A 5 6.50 26.68 4.80
N HIS A 6 7.64 27.31 5.10
CA HIS A 6 8.42 28.12 4.16
C HIS A 6 8.77 27.38 2.85
N MET A 7 9.04 26.08 2.90
CA MET A 7 9.29 25.25 1.70
C MET A 7 8.06 25.07 0.82
N GLU A 8 6.87 24.98 1.41
CA GLU A 8 5.63 24.86 0.64
C GLU A 8 5.22 26.21 0.05
N LEU A 9 5.35 27.28 0.83
CA LEU A 9 5.13 28.65 0.37
C LEU A 9 6.04 28.99 -0.80
N PHE A 10 7.33 28.63 -0.74
CA PHE A 10 8.26 28.81 -1.85
C PHE A 10 7.81 28.06 -3.11
N ARG A 11 7.36 26.80 -2.96
CA ARG A 11 6.86 26.00 -4.08
C ARG A 11 5.54 26.52 -4.66
N LYS A 12 4.68 27.14 -3.84
CA LYS A 12 3.44 27.78 -4.31
C LYS A 12 3.73 29.09 -5.05
N ARG A 13 4.71 29.87 -4.59
CA ARG A 13 5.09 31.17 -5.18
C ARG A 13 5.93 31.05 -6.45
N HIS A 14 6.95 30.18 -6.43
CA HIS A 14 7.96 30.06 -7.49
C HIS A 14 7.89 28.74 -8.25
N GLY A 15 6.94 27.87 -7.90
CA GLY A 15 6.79 26.57 -8.53
C GLY A 15 7.87 25.57 -8.14
N ARG A 16 8.05 24.55 -8.99
CA ARG A 16 9.17 23.60 -8.92
C ARG A 16 10.12 23.82 -10.08
N ARG A 17 11.26 23.13 -10.06
CA ARG A 17 12.14 23.05 -11.24
C ARG A 17 11.37 22.50 -12.43
N LEU A 18 11.64 23.06 -13.61
CA LEU A 18 10.97 22.70 -14.87
C LEU A 18 11.10 21.20 -15.21
N ASP A 19 12.21 20.58 -14.84
CA ASP A 19 12.53 19.16 -15.09
C ASP A 19 11.98 18.19 -14.03
N TYR A 20 11.29 18.69 -12.99
CA TYR A 20 10.95 17.90 -11.81
C TYR A 20 10.04 16.70 -12.14
N GLU A 21 8.99 16.93 -12.92
CA GLU A 21 8.01 15.89 -13.25
C GLU A 21 8.63 14.80 -14.12
N GLU A 22 9.43 15.20 -15.11
CA GLU A 22 10.16 14.25 -15.94
C GLU A 22 11.13 13.39 -15.12
N ARG A 23 11.87 14.03 -14.20
CA ARG A 23 12.82 13.32 -13.34
C ARG A 23 12.12 12.38 -12.40
N LYS A 24 10.98 12.78 -11.84
CA LYS A 24 10.13 11.95 -10.99
C LYS A 24 9.62 10.73 -11.77
N ARG A 25 9.02 10.94 -12.94
CA ARG A 25 8.55 9.86 -13.84
C ARG A 25 9.68 8.89 -14.21
N LYS A 26 10.82 9.42 -14.67
CA LYS A 26 11.98 8.61 -15.06
C LYS A 26 12.60 7.88 -13.85
N LYS A 27 12.48 8.44 -12.63
CA LYS A 27 12.92 7.77 -11.40
C LYS A 27 12.00 6.60 -11.08
N GLU A 28 10.69 6.83 -11.00
CA GLU A 28 9.65 5.83 -10.74
C GLU A 28 9.72 4.66 -11.74
N ALA A 29 9.84 4.96 -13.04
CA ALA A 29 9.98 3.95 -14.09
C ALA A 29 11.26 3.09 -13.93
N ARG A 30 12.34 3.63 -13.34
CA ARG A 30 13.61 2.91 -13.11
C ARG A 30 13.63 2.15 -11.79
N GLU A 31 12.77 2.49 -10.83
CA GLU A 31 12.71 1.81 -9.54
C GLU A 31 12.58 0.28 -9.63
N PRO A 32 11.73 -0.33 -10.48
CA PRO A 32 11.64 -1.79 -10.55
C PRO A 32 12.98 -2.44 -10.95
N LYS A 33 13.66 -1.88 -11.97
CA LYS A 33 14.98 -2.38 -12.41
C LYS A 33 16.02 -2.22 -11.31
N LYS A 34 16.04 -1.08 -10.61
CA LYS A 34 16.95 -0.82 -9.49
C LYS A 34 16.69 -1.74 -8.29
N ARG A 35 15.43 -2.01 -7.96
CA ARG A 35 15.03 -2.93 -6.88
C ARG A 35 15.46 -4.37 -7.17
N ALA A 36 15.33 -4.81 -8.42
CA ALA A 36 15.81 -6.14 -8.84
C ALA A 36 17.35 -6.23 -8.79
N ALA A 37 18.04 -5.20 -9.26
CA ALA A 37 19.51 -5.14 -9.22
C ALA A 37 20.06 -5.12 -7.78
N THR A 38 19.44 -4.36 -6.89
CA THR A 38 19.82 -4.29 -5.47
C THR A 38 19.61 -5.64 -4.76
N ALA A 39 18.49 -6.31 -5.01
CA ALA A 39 18.23 -7.65 -4.47
C ALA A 39 19.34 -8.66 -4.85
N ARG A 40 19.79 -8.63 -6.11
CA ARG A 40 20.87 -9.50 -6.62
C ARG A 40 22.25 -9.14 -6.09
N LYS A 41 22.50 -7.85 -5.82
CA LYS A 41 23.82 -7.34 -5.43
C LYS A 41 24.08 -7.44 -3.92
N LEU A 42 23.04 -7.30 -3.09
CA LEU A 42 23.17 -7.35 -1.64
C LEU A 42 23.63 -8.73 -1.17
N ARG A 43 24.58 -8.77 -0.23
CA ARG A 43 25.13 -9.99 0.38
C ARG A 43 25.05 -9.93 1.91
N GLY A 44 25.16 -11.09 2.54
CA GLY A 44 25.24 -11.21 4.01
C GLY A 44 23.98 -10.73 4.74
N LEU A 45 24.16 -10.07 5.89
CA LEU A 45 23.04 -9.59 6.73
C LEU A 45 22.15 -8.58 6.01
N LYS A 46 22.72 -7.75 5.12
CA LYS A 46 21.97 -6.72 4.39
C LYS A 46 20.92 -7.34 3.44
N SER A 47 21.22 -8.47 2.81
CA SER A 47 20.24 -9.14 1.94
C SER A 47 19.10 -9.76 2.74
N LYS A 48 19.39 -10.31 3.93
CA LYS A 48 18.37 -10.84 4.83
C LYS A 48 17.41 -9.75 5.32
N LEU A 49 17.93 -8.60 5.72
CA LEU A 49 17.12 -7.45 6.14
C LEU A 49 16.25 -6.93 5.00
N TYR A 50 16.83 -6.74 3.82
CA TYR A 50 16.11 -6.30 2.64
C TYR A 50 14.94 -7.24 2.29
N ASN A 51 15.17 -8.56 2.29
CA ASN A 51 14.11 -9.53 2.01
C ASN A 51 12.99 -9.50 3.06
N LYS A 52 13.33 -9.29 4.34
CA LYS A 52 12.35 -9.15 5.43
C LYS A 52 11.47 -7.91 5.24
N GLU A 53 12.06 -6.78 4.88
CA GLU A 53 11.32 -5.54 4.58
C GLU A 53 10.40 -5.74 3.36
N ARG A 54 10.91 -6.34 2.28
CA ARG A 54 10.13 -6.64 1.07
C ARG A 54 8.95 -7.57 1.35
N PHE A 55 9.11 -8.55 2.22
CA PHE A 55 8.02 -9.43 2.63
C PHE A 55 6.92 -8.66 3.36
N LYS A 56 7.30 -7.82 4.34
CA LYS A 56 6.35 -6.96 5.07
C LYS A 56 5.57 -6.06 4.13
N GLU A 57 6.24 -5.38 3.20
CA GLU A 57 5.58 -4.52 2.20
C GLU A 57 4.59 -5.31 1.34
N LYS A 58 4.98 -6.49 0.83
CA LYS A 58 4.10 -7.34 0.01
C LYS A 58 2.86 -7.76 0.78
N VAL A 59 3.02 -8.15 2.05
CA VAL A 59 1.90 -8.52 2.91
C VAL A 59 0.98 -7.32 3.16
N GLN A 60 1.56 -6.14 3.43
CA GLN A 60 0.80 -4.91 3.63
C GLN A 60 -0.04 -4.52 2.41
N ILE A 61 0.48 -4.74 1.19
CA ILE A 61 -0.25 -4.47 -0.06
C ILE A 61 -1.30 -5.55 -0.35
N LYS A 62 -0.99 -6.82 -0.05
CA LYS A 62 -1.87 -7.96 -0.35
C LYS A 62 -3.14 -7.95 0.52
N ARG A 63 -3.04 -7.55 1.79
CA ARG A 63 -4.17 -7.49 2.74
C ARG A 63 -5.34 -6.61 2.25
N PRO A 64 -5.16 -5.30 1.96
CA PRO A 64 -6.25 -4.43 1.53
C PRO A 64 -6.80 -4.86 0.16
N SER A 65 -5.95 -5.32 -0.76
CA SER A 65 -6.40 -5.81 -2.06
C SER A 65 -7.37 -6.99 -1.93
N ARG A 66 -7.10 -7.93 -1.02
CA ARG A 66 -7.98 -9.06 -0.71
C ARG A 66 -9.31 -8.61 -0.10
N LEU A 67 -9.25 -7.72 0.90
CA LEU A 67 -10.44 -7.16 1.52
C LEU A 67 -11.34 -6.45 0.50
N THR A 68 -10.75 -5.65 -0.38
CA THR A 68 -11.51 -4.96 -1.44
C THR A 68 -12.09 -5.94 -2.46
N SER A 69 -11.39 -7.03 -2.80
CA SER A 69 -11.93 -8.06 -3.69
C SER A 69 -13.08 -8.85 -3.07
N GLU A 70 -13.01 -9.17 -1.78
CA GLU A 70 -14.04 -9.92 -1.05
C GLU A 70 -15.29 -9.08 -0.78
N ARG A 71 -15.12 -7.77 -0.55
CA ARG A 71 -16.25 -6.82 -0.38
C ARG A 71 -17.01 -6.53 -1.67
N ARG A 72 -16.41 -6.75 -2.84
CA ARG A 72 -17.08 -6.56 -4.13
C ARG A 72 -17.91 -7.81 -4.43
N PRO A 73 -19.25 -7.74 -4.46
CA PRO A 73 -20.04 -8.87 -4.92
C PRO A 73 -19.67 -9.16 -6.39
N PRO A 74 -19.62 -10.44 -6.81
CA PRO A 74 -19.42 -10.76 -8.20
C PRO A 74 -20.56 -10.15 -9.02
N ILE A 75 -20.24 -9.60 -10.19
CA ILE A 75 -21.16 -8.85 -11.07
C ILE A 75 -22.44 -9.66 -11.45
N ARG A 76 -22.44 -10.98 -11.25
CA ARG A 76 -23.59 -11.88 -11.48
C ARG A 76 -24.48 -12.18 -10.26
N ALA A 77 -24.23 -11.63 -9.08
CA ALA A 77 -24.98 -11.95 -7.86
C ALA A 77 -26.27 -11.12 -7.64
N TRP A 78 -26.81 -10.45 -8.66
CA TRP A 78 -28.14 -9.86 -8.60
C TRP A 78 -29.22 -10.88 -8.96
N ARG A 79 -29.44 -11.83 -8.06
CA ARG A 79 -30.71 -12.56 -7.96
C ARG A 79 -31.07 -12.59 -6.49
N PRO A 80 -32.12 -11.89 -6.04
CA PRO A 80 -32.51 -11.95 -4.64
C PRO A 80 -32.96 -13.38 -4.34
N SER A 81 -32.13 -14.14 -3.63
CA SER A 81 -32.55 -15.41 -3.06
C SER A 81 -33.51 -15.11 -1.91
N SER A 82 -34.79 -15.06 -2.24
CA SER A 82 -35.86 -15.07 -1.25
C SER A 82 -35.89 -16.44 -0.57
N ARG A 83 -35.19 -16.58 0.57
CA ARG A 83 -35.48 -17.46 1.73
C ARG A 83 -34.20 -18.02 2.40
N GLY A 84 -34.05 -17.71 3.69
CA GLY A 84 -33.31 -18.52 4.69
C GLY A 84 -32.22 -17.79 5.50
N PRO A 85 -31.92 -18.23 6.73
CA PRO A 85 -32.78 -18.28 7.92
C PRO A 85 -32.31 -17.26 8.99
N TYR A 86 -33.17 -16.99 9.97
CA TYR A 86 -32.96 -16.06 11.09
C TYR A 86 -31.66 -16.30 11.88
N PRO A 87 -31.05 -15.27 12.48
CA PRO A 87 -29.75 -15.39 13.14
C PRO A 87 -29.83 -16.27 14.40
N LEU A 88 -28.96 -17.29 14.45
CA LEU A 88 -28.71 -18.07 15.66
C LEU A 88 -27.91 -17.22 16.64
N ILE A 89 -28.54 -16.87 17.75
CA ILE A 89 -27.93 -16.33 18.95
C ILE A 89 -26.95 -17.39 19.47
N SER A 90 -25.64 -17.13 19.39
CA SER A 90 -24.59 -17.60 20.33
C SER A 90 -23.21 -17.54 19.69
N LEU A 91 -22.21 -17.26 20.52
CA LEU A 91 -20.76 -17.37 20.36
C LEU A 91 -20.00 -16.03 20.34
N THR A 92 -19.26 -15.86 21.44
CA THR A 92 -18.16 -14.93 21.71
C THR A 92 -18.50 -13.61 22.42
N GLU A 93 -19.16 -13.72 23.57
CA GLU A 93 -18.73 -12.92 24.71
C GLU A 93 -17.26 -13.27 25.02
N THR A 94 -16.34 -12.38 24.68
CA THR A 94 -15.07 -12.25 25.40
C THR A 94 -15.08 -10.86 26.02
N ARG A 95 -15.83 -10.76 27.11
CA ARG A 95 -15.70 -9.69 28.09
C ARG A 95 -14.51 -10.02 28.99
N SER A 96 -13.59 -9.06 29.07
CA SER A 96 -12.73 -8.74 30.22
C SER A 96 -11.36 -9.42 30.32
N PRO A 97 -10.39 -8.77 30.99
CA PRO A 97 -10.42 -7.45 31.68
C PRO A 97 -9.91 -6.28 30.84
#